data_AF-A0A660V0W6-F1
#
_entry.id   AF-A0A660V0W6-F1
#
_cell.length_a   1.000
_cell.length_b   1.000
_cell.length_c   1.000
_cell.angle_alpha   90.00
_cell.angle_beta   90.00
_cell.angle_gamma   90.00
#
_symmetry.space_group_name_H-M   'P 1'
#
loop_
_entity.id
_entity.type
_entity.pdbx_description
1 polymer ?
#
loop_
_entity_poly.entity_id
_entity_poly.type
_entity_poly.pdbx_seq_one_letter_code
_entity_poly.pdbx_strand_id
1 'polypeptide(L)'
;MNETEKTSDIVDTTDCLEAVNAFKGMKNLLFFGVLICLLLLGAVFWLEQFGYIDKTACVCGSGRIVCPEASVGTGDADSAPDASETIEAQAQLATEQVGVESNQSAESGDAAAGGEAGVKKAVSRLKFTLKCRQAYFLVWACNFILIIAATLYCLALLICIKISLVGRLGGINHICRAFILSVFGLVLLLPWQKLFAGVVAGAIYTPQELLCSAAPTAEDSAVSQVLYYLRFVALWLVTFLLFVFAQFRSARWANATLRRLGMIH
;
A
#
# COMPACT_ATOMS: atom_id res chain seq x y z
N MET A 1 29.82 -13.67 -45.03
CA MET A 1 28.50 -13.99 -44.46
C MET A 1 27.88 -15.06 -45.33
N ASN A 2 27.64 -16.22 -44.73
CA ASN A 2 27.09 -17.39 -45.43
C ASN A 2 25.55 -17.29 -45.47
N GLU A 3 24.87 -17.81 -46.49
CA GLU A 3 23.39 -17.70 -46.55
C GLU A 3 22.70 -18.44 -45.38
N THR A 4 23.33 -19.51 -44.87
CA THR A 4 22.93 -20.23 -43.66
C THR A 4 22.96 -19.36 -42.39
N GLU A 5 23.92 -18.43 -42.31
CA GLU A 5 24.13 -17.52 -41.16
C GLU A 5 23.00 -16.47 -41.09
N LYS A 6 22.59 -15.95 -42.25
CA LYS A 6 21.45 -15.04 -42.37
C LYS A 6 20.12 -15.72 -42.03
N THR A 7 19.97 -17.00 -42.37
CA THR A 7 18.72 -17.72 -42.10
C THR A 7 18.57 -18.06 -40.61
N SER A 8 19.65 -18.41 -39.90
CA SER A 8 19.62 -18.53 -38.43
C SER A 8 19.29 -17.20 -37.75
N ASP A 9 19.93 -16.09 -38.15
CA ASP A 9 19.67 -14.76 -37.58
C ASP A 9 18.18 -14.35 -37.70
N ILE A 10 17.51 -14.70 -38.80
CA ILE A 10 16.08 -14.41 -39.03
C ILE A 10 15.17 -15.25 -38.13
N VAL A 11 15.49 -16.54 -37.92
CA VAL A 11 14.74 -17.43 -37.03
C VAL A 11 14.90 -16.98 -35.57
N ASP A 12 16.14 -16.77 -35.11
CA ASP A 12 16.44 -16.30 -33.75
C ASP A 12 15.75 -14.95 -33.44
N THR A 13 15.70 -14.04 -34.43
CA THR A 13 14.97 -12.78 -34.32
C THR A 13 13.45 -13.01 -34.19
N THR A 14 12.89 -13.97 -34.92
CA THR A 14 11.45 -14.29 -34.88
C THR A 14 11.03 -14.86 -33.53
N ASP A 15 11.78 -15.82 -33.00
CA ASP A 15 11.53 -16.42 -31.68
C ASP A 15 11.66 -15.37 -30.56
N CYS A 16 12.65 -14.47 -30.66
CA CYS A 16 12.77 -13.33 -29.75
C CYS A 16 11.54 -12.41 -29.79
N LEU A 17 10.84 -12.28 -30.91
CA LEU A 17 9.66 -11.42 -31.05
C LEU A 17 8.39 -12.06 -30.50
N GLU A 18 8.20 -13.36 -30.70
CA GLU A 18 7.11 -14.09 -30.04
C GLU A 18 7.27 -14.02 -28.52
N ALA A 19 8.49 -14.20 -28.01
CA ALA A 19 8.83 -13.97 -26.61
C ALA A 19 8.50 -12.53 -26.15
N VAL A 20 8.93 -11.49 -26.88
CA VAL A 20 8.59 -10.09 -26.54
C VAL A 20 7.07 -9.88 -26.45
N ASN A 21 6.28 -10.50 -27.32
CA ASN A 21 4.83 -10.38 -27.29
C ASN A 21 4.20 -11.08 -26.06
N ALA A 22 4.66 -12.29 -25.73
CA ALA A 22 4.24 -12.99 -24.52
C ALA A 22 4.58 -12.19 -23.24
N PHE A 23 5.81 -11.68 -23.15
CA PHE A 23 6.25 -10.83 -22.03
C PHE A 23 5.52 -9.49 -21.95
N LYS A 24 5.02 -8.94 -23.07
CA LYS A 24 4.19 -7.71 -23.10
C LYS A 24 2.87 -7.89 -22.36
N GLY A 25 2.20 -9.04 -22.53
CA GLY A 25 0.99 -9.38 -21.78
C GLY A 25 1.28 -9.55 -20.29
N MET A 26 2.23 -10.44 -19.95
CA MET A 26 2.57 -10.78 -18.57
C MET A 26 3.02 -9.56 -17.75
N LYS A 27 3.94 -8.72 -18.27
CA LYS A 27 4.43 -7.54 -17.55
C LYS A 27 3.31 -6.51 -17.29
N ASN A 28 2.33 -6.41 -18.18
CA ASN A 28 1.20 -5.50 -18.02
C ASN A 28 0.27 -5.99 -16.90
N LEU A 29 -0.04 -7.30 -16.88
CA LEU A 29 -0.82 -7.92 -15.80
C LEU A 29 -0.16 -7.73 -14.43
N LEU A 30 1.15 -8.00 -14.33
CA LEU A 30 1.93 -7.81 -13.10
C LEU A 30 1.93 -6.33 -12.66
N PHE A 31 2.10 -5.40 -13.60
CA PHE A 31 2.01 -3.96 -13.32
C PHE A 31 0.62 -3.55 -12.81
N PHE A 32 -0.46 -4.05 -13.41
CA PHE A 32 -1.82 -3.79 -12.92
C PHE A 32 -2.05 -4.36 -11.52
N GLY A 33 -1.52 -5.56 -11.21
CA GLY A 33 -1.55 -6.12 -9.86
C GLY A 33 -0.85 -5.24 -8.83
N VAL A 34 0.36 -4.76 -9.13
CA VAL A 34 1.10 -3.79 -8.30
C VAL A 34 0.32 -2.48 -8.12
N LEU A 35 -0.21 -1.92 -9.21
CA LEU A 35 -0.93 -0.65 -9.20
C LEU A 35 -2.25 -0.74 -8.41
N ILE A 36 -3.02 -1.81 -8.57
CA ILE A 36 -4.25 -2.05 -7.80
C ILE A 36 -3.92 -2.21 -6.30
N CYS A 37 -2.90 -2.99 -5.94
CA CYS A 37 -2.53 -3.15 -4.53
C CYS A 37 -2.04 -1.85 -3.90
N LEU A 38 -1.24 -1.04 -4.62
CA LEU A 38 -0.83 0.29 -4.14
C LEU A 38 -2.04 1.22 -3.95
N LEU A 39 -2.98 1.25 -4.89
CA LEU A 39 -4.19 2.06 -4.78
C LEU A 39 -5.09 1.60 -3.62
N LEU A 40 -5.24 0.30 -3.40
CA LEU A 40 -6.01 -0.25 -2.26
C LEU A 40 -5.36 0.12 -0.92
N LEU A 41 -4.04 -0.01 -0.79
CA LEU A 41 -3.32 0.40 0.43
C LEU A 41 -3.44 1.91 0.69
N GLY A 42 -3.31 2.73 -0.36
CA GLY A 42 -3.53 4.18 -0.27
C GLY A 42 -4.97 4.52 0.13
N ALA A 43 -5.96 3.83 -0.44
CA ALA A 43 -7.36 4.00 -0.09
C ALA A 43 -7.65 3.63 1.37
N VAL A 44 -7.07 2.52 1.89
CA VAL A 44 -7.23 2.13 3.30
C VAL A 44 -6.65 3.19 4.24
N PHE A 45 -5.47 3.75 3.93
CA PHE A 45 -4.89 4.86 4.70
C PHE A 45 -5.83 6.09 4.75
N TRP A 46 -6.39 6.51 3.62
CA TRP A 46 -7.34 7.63 3.60
C TRP A 46 -8.67 7.30 4.31
N LEU A 47 -9.19 6.07 4.16
CA LEU A 47 -10.40 5.62 4.86
C LEU A 47 -10.22 5.60 6.38
N GLU A 48 -9.01 5.29 6.86
CA GLU A 48 -8.67 5.44 8.27
C GLU A 48 -8.66 6.91 8.69
N GLN A 49 -7.97 7.78 7.95
CA GLN A 49 -7.85 9.21 8.25
C GLN A 49 -9.21 9.92 8.29
N PHE A 50 -10.19 9.47 7.51
CA PHE A 50 -11.57 9.98 7.53
C PHE A 50 -12.50 9.31 8.57
N GLY A 51 -12.01 8.31 9.34
CA GLY A 51 -12.80 7.64 10.37
C GLY A 51 -13.82 6.63 9.85
N TYR A 52 -13.69 6.10 8.63
CA TYR A 52 -14.60 5.09 8.07
C TYR A 52 -14.32 3.65 8.54
N ILE A 53 -13.25 3.44 9.31
CA ILE A 53 -12.90 2.13 9.88
C ILE A 53 -13.45 2.03 11.29
N ASP A 54 -14.32 1.06 11.53
CA ASP A 54 -14.84 0.76 12.86
C ASP A 54 -13.77 0.04 13.69
N LYS A 55 -13.15 0.79 14.61
CA LYS A 55 -12.12 0.31 15.54
C LYS A 55 -12.68 -0.28 16.84
N THR A 56 -14.01 -0.25 17.09
CA THR A 56 -14.61 -0.70 18.37
C THR A 56 -14.31 -2.16 18.71
N ALA A 57 -14.15 -3.01 17.69
CA ALA A 57 -13.81 -4.43 17.82
C ALA A 57 -12.30 -4.73 17.72
N CYS A 58 -11.42 -3.74 17.88
CA CYS A 58 -9.96 -3.90 17.73
C CYS A 58 -9.19 -3.34 18.92
N VAL A 59 -8.49 -4.23 19.62
CA VAL A 59 -7.58 -3.83 20.71
C VAL A 59 -6.14 -3.75 20.16
N CYS A 60 -5.54 -2.57 20.29
CA CYS A 60 -4.15 -2.32 19.97
C CYS A 60 -3.27 -2.54 21.21
N GLY A 61 -2.89 -3.79 21.45
CA GLY A 61 -1.91 -4.16 22.48
C GLY A 61 -0.47 -4.06 21.98
N SER A 62 0.49 -4.12 22.89
CA SER A 62 1.95 -3.98 22.66
C SER A 62 2.47 -4.73 21.43
N GLY A 63 2.47 -4.07 20.26
CA GLY A 63 2.94 -4.63 18.99
C GLY A 63 2.04 -5.71 18.35
N ARG A 64 0.77 -5.88 18.75
CA ARG A 64 -0.20 -6.79 18.09
C ARG A 64 -1.63 -6.24 18.11
N ILE A 65 -2.28 -6.30 16.94
CA ILE A 65 -3.74 -6.11 16.85
C ILE A 65 -4.39 -7.43 17.25
N VAL A 66 -5.27 -7.38 18.25
CA VAL A 66 -6.19 -8.47 18.57
C VAL A 66 -7.58 -8.03 18.12
N CYS A 67 -8.03 -8.56 16.98
CA CYS A 67 -9.45 -8.62 16.65
C CYS A 67 -10.02 -9.84 17.38
N PRO A 68 -10.94 -9.71 18.36
CA PRO A 68 -11.63 -10.87 18.90
C PRO A 68 -12.34 -11.61 17.76
N GLU A 69 -12.18 -12.92 17.70
CA GLU A 69 -13.05 -13.73 16.86
C GLU A 69 -14.46 -13.59 17.41
N ALA A 70 -15.40 -13.12 16.58
CA ALA A 70 -16.79 -12.98 16.99
C ALA A 70 -17.29 -14.36 17.41
N SER A 71 -17.58 -14.52 18.70
CA SER A 71 -17.88 -15.80 19.33
C SER A 71 -19.10 -16.44 18.65
N VAL A 72 -18.85 -17.51 17.90
CA VAL A 72 -19.90 -18.47 17.54
C VAL A 72 -20.27 -19.17 18.83
N GLY A 73 -21.36 -18.73 19.44
CA GLY A 73 -21.79 -19.25 20.74
C GLY A 73 -22.36 -20.66 20.63
N THR A 74 -21.74 -21.60 21.35
CA THR A 74 -22.38 -22.86 21.75
C THR A 74 -21.84 -23.30 23.11
N GLY A 75 -22.73 -23.41 24.10
CA GLY A 75 -22.62 -24.37 25.22
C GLY A 75 -21.69 -24.03 26.38
N ASP A 76 -22.27 -23.90 27.57
CA ASP A 76 -21.59 -23.95 28.86
C ASP A 76 -20.92 -25.32 29.13
N ALA A 77 -19.77 -25.32 29.81
CA ALA A 77 -19.46 -26.21 30.95
C ALA A 77 -18.02 -26.03 31.47
N ASP A 78 -17.90 -25.28 32.57
CA ASP A 78 -17.23 -25.68 33.81
C ASP A 78 -15.83 -26.35 33.77
N SER A 79 -14.81 -25.64 34.30
CA SER A 79 -13.98 -26.08 35.46
C SER A 79 -12.74 -25.19 35.64
N ALA A 80 -12.61 -24.57 36.81
CA ALA A 80 -11.33 -24.05 37.31
C ALA A 80 -10.45 -25.22 37.84
N PRO A 81 -9.18 -24.97 38.24
CA PRO A 81 -8.98 -24.52 39.62
C PRO A 81 -7.90 -23.44 39.81
N ASP A 82 -8.33 -22.39 40.49
CA ASP A 82 -7.81 -21.75 41.71
C ASP A 82 -6.34 -21.91 42.20
N ALA A 83 -5.93 -20.87 42.97
CA ALA A 83 -4.84 -20.71 43.94
C ALA A 83 -3.74 -19.68 43.57
N SER A 84 -3.34 -18.75 44.44
CA SER A 84 -4.03 -18.10 45.58
C SER A 84 -3.27 -16.79 45.91
N GLU A 85 -3.97 -15.81 46.48
CA GLU A 85 -3.51 -14.71 47.36
C GLU A 85 -2.17 -13.96 47.09
N THR A 86 -2.20 -12.62 47.18
CA THR A 86 -1.34 -11.83 48.09
C THR A 86 -1.78 -10.35 48.13
N ILE A 87 -2.31 -9.94 49.29
CA ILE A 87 -2.37 -8.58 49.87
C ILE A 87 -3.36 -7.57 49.25
N GLU A 88 -4.48 -7.40 49.95
CA GLU A 88 -5.18 -6.11 50.08
C GLU A 88 -4.44 -5.20 51.08
N ALA A 89 -4.47 -3.86 50.88
CA ALA A 89 -4.99 -2.87 51.85
C ALA A 89 -4.44 -1.45 51.62
N GLN A 90 -5.26 -0.45 52.01
CA GLN A 90 -4.97 1.00 52.19
C GLN A 90 -4.84 1.83 50.88
N ALA A 91 -5.51 2.99 50.73
CA ALA A 91 -6.53 3.64 51.57
C ALA A 91 -7.46 4.55 50.72
N GLN A 92 -8.68 4.79 51.22
CA GLN A 92 -9.67 5.70 50.64
C GLN A 92 -9.48 7.15 51.15
N LEU A 93 -9.70 8.17 50.30
CA LEU A 93 -10.57 9.34 50.58
C LEU A 93 -10.57 10.33 49.40
N ALA A 94 -11.75 10.64 48.82
CA ALA A 94 -12.07 11.92 48.16
C ALA A 94 -13.52 11.91 47.61
N THR A 95 -14.45 12.04 48.55
CA THR A 95 -15.86 12.44 48.41
C THR A 95 -16.13 13.47 47.28
N GLU A 96 -17.02 13.10 46.36
CA GLU A 96 -18.20 13.88 45.93
C GLU A 96 -18.01 15.35 45.49
N GLN A 97 -18.20 15.63 44.20
CA GLN A 97 -19.05 16.75 43.76
C GLN A 97 -19.79 16.41 42.45
N VAL A 98 -21.11 16.27 42.55
CA VAL A 98 -22.04 16.40 41.41
C VAL A 98 -22.48 17.86 41.38
N GLY A 99 -22.19 18.57 40.29
CA GLY A 99 -22.54 19.98 40.11
C GLY A 99 -22.99 20.24 38.68
N VAL A 100 -24.29 20.16 38.44
CA VAL A 100 -24.92 20.46 37.14
C VAL A 100 -25.36 21.91 37.14
N GLU A 101 -24.71 22.78 36.35
CA GLU A 101 -25.39 23.99 35.87
C GLU A 101 -24.74 24.66 34.64
N SER A 102 -25.61 25.35 33.90
CA SER A 102 -25.37 26.31 32.82
C SER A 102 -25.35 25.79 31.38
N ASN A 103 -26.47 26.01 30.68
CA ASN A 103 -26.42 26.57 29.33
C ASN A 103 -27.76 27.24 28.94
N GLN A 104 -27.70 28.50 28.51
CA GLN A 104 -28.78 29.13 27.74
C GLN A 104 -28.19 30.06 26.66
N SER A 105 -28.78 29.98 25.47
CA SER A 105 -28.52 30.72 24.23
C SER A 105 -28.57 32.26 24.42
N ALA A 106 -28.11 33.17 23.54
CA ALA A 106 -27.58 33.16 22.16
C ALA A 106 -26.79 34.50 21.89
N GLU A 107 -26.45 35.01 20.70
CA GLU A 107 -26.57 34.62 19.27
C GLU A 107 -25.54 35.39 18.38
N SER A 108 -25.36 34.95 17.13
CA SER A 108 -25.01 35.76 15.92
C SER A 108 -23.57 36.29 15.70
N GLY A 109 -23.11 36.19 14.44
CA GLY A 109 -21.84 36.74 13.92
C GLY A 109 -21.39 36.01 12.65
N ASP A 110 -21.52 36.64 11.48
CA ASP A 110 -21.58 35.98 10.17
C ASP A 110 -20.23 35.77 9.43
N ALA A 111 -20.30 35.00 8.34
CA ALA A 111 -19.46 35.00 7.13
C ALA A 111 -18.29 34.01 6.94
N ALA A 112 -18.23 33.50 5.70
CA ALA A 112 -17.09 32.87 4.98
C ALA A 112 -16.71 31.40 5.26
N ALA A 113 -17.58 30.45 4.89
CA ALA A 113 -17.21 29.02 4.73
C ALA A 113 -17.93 28.30 3.55
N GLY A 114 -18.03 28.93 2.37
CA GLY A 114 -18.79 28.41 1.22
C GLY A 114 -18.20 27.21 0.48
N GLY A 115 -16.98 26.76 0.79
CA GLY A 115 -16.27 25.73 0.01
C GLY A 115 -16.43 24.28 0.50
N GLU A 116 -16.45 24.04 1.81
CA GLU A 116 -16.28 22.68 2.35
C GLU A 116 -17.58 21.87 2.50
N ALA A 117 -18.72 22.55 2.60
CA ALA A 117 -20.01 21.90 2.89
C ALA A 117 -20.43 20.92 1.78
N GLY A 118 -20.08 21.20 0.52
CA GLY A 118 -20.45 20.37 -0.63
C GLY A 118 -19.79 18.98 -0.61
N VAL A 119 -18.50 18.91 -0.27
CA VAL A 119 -17.77 17.64 -0.19
C VAL A 119 -18.26 16.82 1.00
N LYS A 120 -18.40 17.45 2.18
CA LYS A 120 -18.85 16.78 3.42
C LYS A 120 -20.27 16.19 3.28
N LYS A 121 -21.20 16.87 2.59
CA LYS A 121 -22.56 16.34 2.30
C LYS A 121 -22.64 15.30 1.18
N ALA A 122 -21.70 15.28 0.25
CA ALA A 122 -21.65 14.26 -0.80
C ALA A 122 -21.21 12.90 -0.22
N VAL A 123 -20.18 12.91 0.65
CA VAL A 123 -19.62 11.68 1.24
C VAL A 123 -20.50 11.13 2.38
N SER A 124 -21.28 11.96 3.08
CA SER A 124 -22.19 11.51 4.16
C SER A 124 -23.32 10.55 3.71
N ARG A 125 -23.46 10.29 2.40
CA ARG A 125 -24.37 9.27 1.85
C ARG A 125 -23.74 7.91 1.57
N LEU A 126 -22.42 7.75 1.67
CA LEU A 126 -21.77 6.45 1.74
C LEU A 126 -21.53 6.07 3.22
N LYS A 127 -22.48 5.33 3.81
CA LYS A 127 -22.27 4.60 5.07
C LYS A 127 -21.40 3.35 4.85
N PHE A 128 -20.23 3.52 4.25
CA PHE A 128 -19.27 2.44 4.04
C PHE A 128 -18.40 2.30 5.29
N THR A 129 -18.92 1.60 6.30
CA THR A 129 -18.14 1.24 7.49
C THR A 129 -17.35 -0.03 7.23
N LEU A 130 -16.01 0.08 7.20
CA LEU A 130 -15.13 -1.07 7.08
C LEU A 130 -14.84 -1.64 8.46
N LYS A 131 -15.14 -2.94 8.65
CA LYS A 131 -14.80 -3.65 9.89
C LYS A 131 -13.28 -3.75 9.99
N CYS A 132 -12.71 -3.45 11.16
CA CYS A 132 -11.26 -3.54 11.38
C CYS A 132 -10.66 -4.92 10.98
N ARG A 133 -11.36 -6.04 11.19
CA ARG A 133 -10.95 -7.39 10.71
C ARG A 133 -10.78 -7.46 9.18
N GLN A 134 -11.66 -6.80 8.42
CA GLN A 134 -11.60 -6.76 6.95
C GLN A 134 -10.46 -5.85 6.48
N ALA A 135 -10.27 -4.70 7.12
CA ALA A 135 -9.14 -3.81 6.83
C ALA A 135 -7.79 -4.49 7.10
N TYR A 136 -7.64 -5.19 8.23
CA TYR A 136 -6.46 -5.99 8.57
C TYR A 136 -6.15 -7.05 7.49
N PHE A 137 -7.15 -7.86 7.12
CA PHE A 137 -6.98 -8.91 6.12
C PHE A 137 -6.66 -8.34 4.72
N LEU A 138 -7.30 -7.23 4.34
CA LEU A 138 -7.06 -6.55 3.07
C LEU A 138 -5.62 -6.01 2.99
N VAL A 139 -5.14 -5.31 4.02
CA VAL A 139 -3.75 -4.81 4.08
C VAL A 139 -2.76 -5.97 4.03
N TRP A 140 -2.99 -7.04 4.79
CA TRP A 140 -2.14 -8.23 4.78
C TRP A 140 -2.06 -8.89 3.39
N ALA A 141 -3.22 -9.13 2.76
CA ALA A 141 -3.30 -9.75 1.43
C ALA A 141 -2.69 -8.85 0.34
N CYS A 142 -3.02 -7.55 0.34
CA CYS A 142 -2.45 -6.58 -0.59
C CYS A 142 -0.92 -6.51 -0.46
N ASN A 143 -0.38 -6.46 0.76
CA ASN A 143 1.08 -6.45 0.97
C ASN A 143 1.76 -7.71 0.42
N PHE A 144 1.20 -8.89 0.66
CA PHE A 144 1.74 -10.16 0.17
C PHE A 144 1.73 -10.22 -1.37
N ILE A 145 0.58 -9.90 -1.99
CA ILE A 145 0.43 -9.87 -3.45
C ILE A 145 1.36 -8.82 -4.08
N LEU A 146 1.47 -7.64 -3.46
CA LEU A 146 2.28 -6.52 -3.94
C LEU A 146 3.78 -6.85 -3.98
N ILE A 147 4.34 -7.49 -2.94
CA ILE A 147 5.75 -7.92 -2.92
C ILE A 147 6.01 -8.94 -4.03
N ILE A 148 5.13 -9.95 -4.17
CA ILE A 148 5.28 -10.99 -5.20
C ILE A 148 5.16 -10.39 -6.60
N ALA A 149 4.12 -9.60 -6.86
CA ALA A 149 3.89 -8.98 -8.17
C ALA A 149 4.99 -8.00 -8.55
N ALA A 150 5.51 -7.19 -7.61
CA ALA A 150 6.62 -6.27 -7.86
C ALA A 150 7.94 -7.01 -8.15
N THR A 151 8.20 -8.12 -7.44
CA THR A 151 9.38 -8.97 -7.67
C THR A 151 9.30 -9.63 -9.05
N LEU A 152 8.17 -10.26 -9.38
CA LEU A 152 7.92 -10.86 -10.69
C LEU A 152 7.97 -9.81 -11.82
N TYR A 153 7.49 -8.59 -11.59
CA TYR A 153 7.60 -7.49 -12.56
C TYR A 153 9.06 -7.11 -12.85
N CYS A 154 9.91 -7.02 -11.81
CA CYS A 154 11.34 -6.76 -11.99
C CYS A 154 12.04 -7.90 -12.73
N LEU A 155 11.72 -9.17 -12.42
CA LEU A 155 12.24 -10.33 -13.15
C LEU A 155 11.77 -10.36 -14.61
N ALA A 156 10.51 -10.03 -14.89
CA ALA A 156 9.99 -9.92 -16.25
C ALA A 156 10.72 -8.83 -17.05
N LEU A 157 11.05 -7.69 -16.44
CA LEU A 157 11.85 -6.63 -17.08
C LEU A 157 13.32 -7.07 -17.30
N LEU A 158 13.92 -7.84 -16.40
CA LEU A 158 15.25 -8.45 -16.62
C LEU A 158 15.25 -9.40 -17.82
N ILE A 159 14.22 -10.23 -17.95
CA ILE A 159 14.09 -11.14 -19.10
C ILE A 159 13.87 -10.33 -20.39
N CYS A 160 13.08 -9.26 -20.37
CA CYS A 160 12.96 -8.34 -21.50
C CYS A 160 14.30 -7.71 -21.92
N ILE A 161 15.18 -7.38 -20.96
CA ILE A 161 16.55 -6.91 -21.26
C ILE A 161 17.36 -8.03 -21.92
N LYS A 162 17.32 -9.26 -21.38
CA LYS A 162 18.04 -10.41 -21.96
C LYS A 162 17.59 -10.70 -23.40
N ILE A 163 16.28 -10.76 -23.66
CA ILE A 163 15.73 -10.94 -25.00
C ILE A 163 16.15 -9.79 -25.93
N SER A 164 16.16 -8.54 -25.44
CA SER A 164 16.61 -7.40 -26.23
C SER A 164 18.09 -7.45 -26.61
N LEU A 165 18.94 -7.98 -25.72
CA LEU A 165 20.37 -8.13 -25.98
C LEU A 165 20.65 -9.28 -26.96
N VAL A 166 19.97 -10.42 -26.80
CA VAL A 166 20.12 -11.60 -27.67
C VAL A 166 19.59 -11.33 -29.07
N GLY A 167 18.31 -10.93 -29.21
CA GLY A 167 17.70 -10.60 -30.50
C GLY A 167 18.15 -9.26 -31.10
N ARG A 168 19.20 -8.62 -30.52
CA ARG A 168 19.77 -7.32 -30.95
C ARG A 168 18.71 -6.22 -31.16
N LEU A 169 17.63 -6.29 -30.38
CA LEU A 169 16.43 -5.47 -30.56
C LEU A 169 16.71 -4.02 -30.14
N GLY A 170 16.22 -3.07 -30.93
CA GLY A 170 16.40 -1.64 -30.66
C GLY A 170 15.75 -1.19 -29.35
N GLY A 171 16.16 -0.02 -28.85
CA GLY A 171 15.51 0.61 -27.69
C GLY A 171 16.00 0.14 -26.31
N ILE A 172 17.14 -0.57 -26.24
CA ILE A 172 17.77 -1.07 -25.00
C ILE A 172 17.82 0.00 -23.89
N ASN A 173 18.16 1.26 -24.21
CA ASN A 173 18.19 2.37 -23.26
C ASN A 173 16.84 2.60 -22.53
N HIS A 174 15.70 2.38 -23.19
CA HIS A 174 14.39 2.53 -22.57
C HIS A 174 14.06 1.38 -21.60
N ILE A 175 14.37 0.13 -21.97
CA ILE A 175 14.12 -1.03 -21.10
C ILE A 175 15.09 -1.10 -19.92
N CYS A 176 16.38 -0.77 -20.12
CA CYS A 176 17.35 -0.66 -19.01
C CYS A 176 16.94 0.42 -18.00
N ARG A 177 16.51 1.60 -18.46
CA ARG A 177 15.98 2.64 -17.56
C ARG A 177 14.67 2.22 -16.89
N ALA A 178 13.80 1.45 -17.56
CA ALA A 178 12.58 0.92 -16.95
C ALA A 178 12.90 -0.05 -15.80
N PHE A 179 13.82 -0.99 -16.03
CA PHE A 179 14.30 -1.95 -15.02
C PHE A 179 14.96 -1.26 -13.82
N ILE A 180 15.86 -0.30 -14.04
CA ILE A 180 16.50 0.43 -12.94
C ILE A 180 15.44 1.12 -12.07
N LEU A 181 14.44 1.76 -12.67
CA LEU A 181 13.34 2.39 -11.94
C LEU A 181 12.45 1.38 -11.20
N SER A 182 12.18 0.20 -11.78
CA SER A 182 11.41 -0.84 -11.09
C SER A 182 12.17 -1.44 -9.91
N VAL A 183 13.51 -1.58 -10.01
CA VAL A 183 14.36 -2.02 -8.88
C VAL A 183 14.38 -0.97 -7.78
N PHE A 184 14.54 0.32 -8.09
CA PHE A 184 14.40 1.38 -7.08
C PHE A 184 13.00 1.38 -6.46
N GLY A 185 11.94 1.17 -7.26
CA GLY A 185 10.58 0.99 -6.77
C GLY A 185 10.44 -0.19 -5.80
N LEU A 186 10.99 -1.36 -6.16
CA LEU A 186 11.00 -2.56 -5.30
C LEU A 186 11.81 -2.35 -4.01
N VAL A 187 12.95 -1.66 -4.09
CA VAL A 187 13.77 -1.32 -2.92
C VAL A 187 13.00 -0.40 -1.98
N LEU A 188 12.35 0.67 -2.48
CA LEU A 188 11.54 1.56 -1.62
C LEU A 188 10.26 0.89 -1.10
N LEU A 189 9.73 -0.10 -1.82
CA LEU A 189 8.56 -0.88 -1.41
C LEU A 189 8.81 -1.72 -0.15
N LEU A 190 9.99 -2.35 -0.04
CA LEU A 190 10.28 -3.35 1.00
C LEU A 190 10.23 -2.75 2.42
N PRO A 191 9.62 -3.44 3.40
CA PRO A 191 9.45 -2.93 4.76
C PRO A 191 10.75 -3.05 5.58
N TRP A 192 11.74 -2.20 5.29
CA TRP A 192 13.08 -2.21 5.92
C TRP A 192 13.04 -2.23 7.45
N GLN A 193 12.04 -1.59 8.07
CA GLN A 193 11.85 -1.54 9.53
C GLN A 193 11.67 -2.92 10.19
N LYS A 194 11.22 -3.93 9.43
CA LYS A 194 11.10 -5.32 9.91
C LYS A 194 12.35 -6.16 9.64
N LEU A 195 13.26 -5.68 8.78
CA LEU A 195 14.51 -6.34 8.41
C LEU A 195 15.71 -5.77 9.18
N PHE A 196 15.71 -4.46 9.44
CA PHE A 196 16.76 -3.72 10.12
C PHE A 196 16.14 -2.73 11.11
N ALA A 197 16.47 -2.88 12.39
CA ALA A 197 16.07 -1.92 13.42
C ALA A 197 16.77 -0.57 13.19
N GLY A 198 15.99 0.53 13.19
CA GLY A 198 16.52 1.90 13.05
C GLY A 198 16.72 2.41 11.61
N VAL A 199 16.35 1.64 10.57
CA VAL A 199 16.48 2.07 9.17
C VAL A 199 15.20 2.77 8.66
N VAL A 200 15.36 3.66 7.66
CA VAL A 200 14.29 4.38 6.96
C VAL A 200 13.14 3.44 6.57
N ALA A 201 11.91 3.90 6.78
CA ALA A 201 10.72 3.10 6.50
C ALA A 201 10.54 2.81 5.00
N GLY A 202 10.02 1.61 4.71
CA GLY A 202 9.51 1.28 3.37
C GLY A 202 8.13 1.88 3.11
N ALA A 203 7.72 1.88 1.84
CA ALA A 203 6.40 2.35 1.42
C ALA A 203 5.26 1.35 1.74
N ILE A 204 5.56 0.10 2.08
CA ILE A 204 4.57 -0.85 2.58
C ILE A 204 4.16 -0.50 4.02
N TYR A 205 2.86 -0.28 4.21
CA TYR A 205 2.27 -0.10 5.53
C TYR A 205 2.10 -1.44 6.23
N THR A 206 2.51 -1.56 7.49
CA THR A 206 2.10 -2.72 8.30
C THR A 206 0.70 -2.45 8.88
N PRO A 207 -0.16 -3.47 9.04
CA PRO A 207 -1.53 -3.25 9.52
C PRO A 207 -1.55 -2.64 10.94
N GLN A 208 -0.51 -2.90 11.74
CA GLN A 208 -0.29 -2.33 13.07
C GLN A 208 -0.03 -0.82 13.01
N GLU A 209 0.85 -0.38 12.10
CA GLU A 209 1.23 1.03 11.93
C GLU A 209 0.11 1.88 11.33
N LEU A 210 -0.86 1.26 10.63
CA LEU A 210 -2.11 1.92 10.26
C LEU A 210 -3.04 1.94 11.48
N LEU A 211 -3.70 0.81 11.74
CA LEU A 211 -4.87 0.73 12.63
C LEU A 211 -4.59 1.18 14.08
N CYS A 212 -3.33 1.08 14.55
CA CYS A 212 -2.92 1.47 15.90
C CYS A 212 -2.10 2.76 15.98
N SER A 213 -1.67 3.37 14.88
CA SER A 213 -1.12 4.73 14.96
C SER A 213 -2.29 5.68 15.15
N ALA A 214 -2.25 6.50 16.20
CA ALA A 214 -3.03 7.72 16.18
C ALA A 214 -2.54 8.59 15.00
N ALA A 215 -3.46 9.23 14.29
CA ALA A 215 -3.10 10.33 13.40
C ALA A 215 -2.59 11.49 14.27
N PRO A 216 -1.53 12.22 13.86
CA PRO A 216 -1.01 13.35 14.63
C PRO A 216 -2.11 14.41 14.82
N THR A 217 -2.30 14.80 16.08
CA THR A 217 -3.29 15.76 16.54
C THR A 217 -2.76 17.19 16.41
N ALA A 218 -3.62 18.21 16.60
CA ALA A 218 -3.21 19.60 16.51
C ALA A 218 -2.26 20.06 17.65
N GLU A 219 -2.09 19.25 18.69
CA GLU A 219 -1.16 19.50 19.80
C GLU A 219 0.22 18.86 19.58
N ASP A 220 0.37 18.02 18.55
CA ASP A 220 1.64 17.39 18.20
C ASP A 220 2.61 18.37 17.51
N SER A 221 3.91 18.09 17.65
CA SER A 221 4.97 18.82 16.95
C SER A 221 4.76 18.83 15.44
N ALA A 222 4.83 20.00 14.80
CA ALA A 222 4.78 20.12 13.34
C ALA A 222 5.83 19.23 12.65
N VAL A 223 6.96 18.94 13.31
CA VAL A 223 8.00 18.03 12.79
C VAL A 223 7.53 16.57 12.76
N SER A 224 6.85 16.08 13.81
CA SER A 224 6.32 14.70 13.81
C SER A 224 5.19 14.54 12.80
N GLN A 225 4.33 15.56 12.66
CA GLN A 225 3.28 15.60 11.64
C GLN A 225 3.85 15.54 10.22
N VAL A 226 4.88 16.35 9.92
CA VAL A 226 5.56 16.33 8.61
C VAL A 226 6.24 14.99 8.35
N LEU A 227 6.96 14.42 9.33
CA LEU A 227 7.62 13.12 9.18
C LEU A 227 6.62 11.97 8.97
N TYR A 228 5.44 12.05 9.60
CA TYR A 228 4.34 11.11 9.39
C TYR A 228 3.87 11.15 7.93
N TYR A 229 3.41 12.29 7.42
CA TYR A 229 2.91 12.39 6.04
C TYR A 229 4.01 12.17 4.98
N LEU A 230 5.26 12.56 5.26
CA LEU A 230 6.41 12.26 4.40
C LEU A 230 6.61 10.74 4.27
N ARG A 231 6.56 10.00 5.38
CA ARG A 231 6.66 8.53 5.36
C ARG A 231 5.47 7.89 4.67
N PHE A 232 4.25 8.17 5.12
CA PHE A 232 3.07 7.45 4.64
C PHE A 232 2.69 7.88 3.22
N VAL A 233 2.46 9.17 2.98
CA VAL A 233 1.96 9.64 1.68
C VAL A 233 3.09 9.80 0.66
N ALA A 234 4.22 10.40 1.01
CA ALA A 234 5.24 10.73 0.02
C ALA A 234 6.04 9.50 -0.47
N LEU A 235 6.41 8.55 0.41
CA LEU A 235 7.09 7.31 -0.04
C LEU A 235 6.15 6.42 -0.87
N TRP A 236 4.87 6.34 -0.51
CA TRP A 236 3.85 5.67 -1.32
C TRP A 236 3.75 6.30 -2.72
N LEU A 237 3.64 7.63 -2.78
CA LEU A 237 3.53 8.37 -4.05
C LEU A 237 4.78 8.22 -4.92
N VAL A 238 5.98 8.32 -4.33
CA VAL A 238 7.25 8.10 -5.02
C VAL A 238 7.32 6.68 -5.59
N THR A 239 6.96 5.67 -4.79
CA THR A 239 6.96 4.26 -5.22
C THR A 239 5.97 4.03 -6.36
N PHE A 240 4.74 4.56 -6.24
CA PHE A 240 3.73 4.53 -7.31
C PHE A 240 4.24 5.18 -8.60
N LEU A 241 4.82 6.38 -8.51
CA LEU A 241 5.39 7.08 -9.67
C LEU A 241 6.55 6.32 -10.29
N LEU A 242 7.42 5.67 -9.52
CA LEU A 242 8.51 4.84 -10.04
C LEU A 242 8.00 3.67 -10.87
N PHE A 243 6.99 2.93 -10.39
CA PHE A 243 6.39 1.83 -11.17
C PHE A 243 5.68 2.35 -12.43
N VAL A 244 4.92 3.45 -12.33
CA VAL A 244 4.27 4.09 -13.49
C VAL A 244 5.30 4.55 -14.54
N PHE A 245 6.39 5.17 -14.10
CA PHE A 245 7.48 5.62 -14.97
C PHE A 245 8.34 4.49 -15.53
N ALA A 246 8.45 3.35 -14.83
CA ALA A 246 9.03 2.13 -15.36
C ALA A 246 8.13 1.56 -16.48
N GLN A 247 6.82 1.46 -16.24
CA GLN A 247 5.87 0.94 -17.22
C GLN A 247 5.76 1.82 -18.47
N PHE A 248 5.71 3.15 -18.35
CA PHE A 248 5.75 4.05 -19.52
C PHE A 248 7.04 3.93 -20.34
N ARG A 249 8.18 3.62 -19.71
CA ARG A 249 9.45 3.35 -20.42
C ARG A 249 9.45 1.96 -21.07
N SER A 250 8.91 0.95 -20.39
CA SER A 250 8.72 -0.40 -20.93
C SER A 250 7.77 -0.41 -22.13
N ALA A 251 6.67 0.33 -22.09
CA ALA A 251 5.76 0.51 -23.23
C ALA A 251 6.44 1.21 -24.42
N ARG A 252 7.25 2.23 -24.17
CA ARG A 252 8.06 2.89 -25.22
C ARG A 252 9.08 1.96 -25.84
N TRP A 253 9.73 1.09 -25.07
CA TRP A 253 10.61 0.04 -25.62
C TRP A 253 9.83 -0.89 -26.55
N ALA A 254 8.70 -1.46 -26.10
CA ALA A 254 7.90 -2.36 -26.92
C ALA A 254 7.45 -1.71 -28.25
N ASN A 255 7.01 -0.44 -28.20
CA ASN A 255 6.63 0.29 -29.41
C ASN A 255 7.83 0.61 -30.31
N ALA A 256 9.02 0.87 -29.76
CA ALA A 256 10.24 1.10 -30.53
C ALA A 256 10.73 -0.18 -31.23
N THR A 257 10.61 -1.34 -30.59
CA THR A 257 10.88 -2.66 -31.19
C THR A 257 9.91 -2.91 -32.34
N LEU A 258 8.60 -2.78 -32.10
CA LEU A 258 7.56 -3.07 -33.11
C LEU A 258 7.63 -2.13 -34.33
N ARG A 259 7.94 -0.84 -34.15
CA ARG A 259 8.15 0.12 -35.25
C ARG A 259 9.33 -0.23 -36.15
N ARG A 260 10.42 -0.77 -35.60
CA ARG A 260 11.59 -1.20 -36.39
C ARG A 260 11.30 -2.40 -37.31
N LEU A 261 10.16 -3.06 -37.11
CA LEU A 261 9.77 -4.29 -37.80
C LEU A 261 8.56 -4.09 -38.72
N GLY A 262 8.12 -2.83 -38.93
CA GLY A 262 6.98 -2.51 -39.80
C GLY A 262 5.60 -2.95 -39.29
N MET A 263 5.52 -3.64 -38.15
CA MET A 263 4.26 -4.15 -37.58
C MET A 263 3.38 -3.07 -36.93
N ILE A 264 3.91 -1.86 -36.73
CA ILE A 264 3.14 -0.67 -36.32
C ILE A 264 3.60 0.49 -37.19
N HIS A 265 2.68 0.99 -38.03
CA HIS A 265 2.77 2.32 -38.65
C HIS A 265 2.45 3.40 -37.61
#